data_AF-A0A2K8WR57-F1
#
_entry.id   AF-A0A2K8WR57-F1
#
_cell.length_a   1.000
_cell.length_b   1.000
_cell.length_c   1.000
_cell.angle_alpha   90.00
_cell.angle_beta   90.00
_cell.angle_gamma   90.00
#
_symmetry.space_group_name_H-M   'P 1'
#
loop_
_entity.id
_entity.type
_entity.pdbx_description
1 polymer ?
#
loop_
_entity_poly.entity_id
_entity_poly.type
_entity_poly.pdbx_seq_one_letter_code
_entity_poly.pdbx_strand_id
1 'polypeptide(L)'
;MDVMSTGVVAYYVWVASRTGVFTPILVGQIDNDTIEYADPVPLAVILTAIVIGFSIQALMLVGVMKLGKNNPTLESSEIEKNNTP
;
A
#
# COMPACT_ATOMS: atom_id res chain seq x y z
N MET A 1 -2.22 -1.07 10.35
CA MET A 1 -2.65 -0.53 9.04
C MET A 1 -1.95 -1.24 7.88
N ASP A 2 -0.66 -1.55 7.99
CA ASP A 2 0.15 -2.16 6.92
C ASP A 2 -0.43 -3.44 6.29
N VAL A 3 -0.77 -4.45 7.09
CA VAL A 3 -1.31 -5.74 6.60
C VAL A 3 -2.54 -5.57 5.71
N MET A 4 -3.44 -4.64 6.07
CA MET A 4 -4.63 -4.35 5.27
C MET A 4 -4.26 -3.75 3.92
N SER A 5 -3.31 -2.81 3.89
CA SER A 5 -2.83 -2.18 2.66
C SER A 5 -2.20 -3.20 1.71
N THR A 6 -1.33 -4.07 2.23
CA THR A 6 -0.71 -5.16 1.46
C THR A 6 -1.74 -6.14 0.92
N GLY A 7 -2.78 -6.45 1.69
CA GLY A 7 -3.90 -7.28 1.23
C GLY A 7 -4.67 -6.66 0.05
N VAL A 8 -4.94 -5.35 0.08
CA VAL A 8 -5.59 -4.63 -1.03
C VAL A 8 -4.71 -4.63 -2.28
N VAL A 9 -3.40 -4.39 -2.11
CA VAL A 9 -2.44 -4.46 -3.23
C VAL A 9 -2.41 -5.85 -3.85
N ALA A 10 -2.35 -6.92 -3.03
CA ALA A 10 -2.37 -8.30 -3.51
C ALA A 10 -3.65 -8.63 -4.29
N TYR A 11 -4.79 -8.12 -3.85
CA TYR A 11 -6.06 -8.28 -4.57
C TYR A 11 -6.01 -7.60 -5.95
N TYR A 12 -5.45 -6.38 -6.04
CA TYR A 12 -5.30 -5.69 -7.32
C TYR A 12 -4.34 -6.40 -8.27
N VAL A 13 -3.24 -6.98 -7.75
CA VAL A 13 -2.33 -7.82 -8.55
C VAL A 13 -3.08 -9.01 -9.13
N TRP A 14 -3.91 -9.69 -8.33
CA TRP A 14 -4.72 -10.82 -8.80
C TRP A 14 -5.75 -10.43 -9.86
N VAL A 15 -6.36 -9.24 -9.74
CA VAL A 15 -7.24 -8.69 -10.78
C VAL A 15 -6.46 -8.42 -12.07
N ALA A 16 -5.26 -7.83 -11.98
CA ALA A 16 -4.42 -7.51 -13.13
C ALA A 16 -3.93 -8.76 -13.88
N SER A 17 -3.68 -9.85 -13.15
CA SER A 17 -3.16 -11.10 -13.72
C SER A 17 -4.21 -11.93 -14.48
N ARG A 18 -5.48 -11.48 -14.54
CA ARG A 18 -6.54 -12.21 -15.25
C ARG A 18 -6.43 -12.16 -16.77
N THR A 19 -5.84 -11.10 -17.32
CA THR A 19 -5.68 -10.90 -18.78
C THR A 19 -4.35 -11.41 -19.32
N GLY A 20 -3.39 -11.67 -18.43
CA GLY A 20 -2.03 -12.05 -18.77
C GLY A 20 -1.12 -11.92 -17.54
N VAL A 21 0.02 -12.62 -17.56
CA VAL A 21 0.98 -12.63 -16.43
C VAL A 21 2.25 -11.85 -16.78
N PHE A 22 2.45 -11.50 -18.05
CA PHE A 22 3.61 -10.72 -18.48
C PHE A 22 3.47 -9.25 -18.09
N THR A 23 4.58 -8.64 -17.68
CA THR A 23 4.62 -7.23 -17.34
C THR A 23 4.36 -6.38 -18.59
N PRO A 24 3.55 -5.30 -18.50
CA PRO A 24 3.18 -4.46 -19.64
C PRO A 24 4.35 -3.55 -20.06
N ILE A 25 5.44 -4.16 -20.53
CA ILE A 25 6.66 -3.51 -21.01
C ILE A 25 6.92 -4.05 -22.41
N LEU A 26 6.86 -3.18 -23.41
CA LEU A 26 7.18 -3.52 -24.79
C LEU A 26 8.70 -3.68 -24.94
N VAL A 27 9.16 -4.90 -25.26
CA VAL A 27 10.58 -5.20 -25.46
C VAL A 27 10.77 -5.75 -26.89
N GLY A 28 11.41 -4.96 -27.76
CA GLY A 28 11.81 -5.38 -29.12
C GLY A 28 10.70 -5.42 -30.18
N GLN A 29 11.05 -5.86 -31.39
CA GLN A 29 10.08 -6.19 -32.45
C GLN A 29 9.36 -7.49 -32.07
N ILE A 30 8.04 -7.39 -31.87
CA ILE A 30 7.19 -8.53 -31.55
C ILE A 30 7.05 -9.38 -32.82
N ASP A 31 7.79 -10.47 -32.89
CA ASP A 31 7.61 -11.52 -33.90
C ASP A 31 6.32 -12.28 -33.55
N ASN A 32 5.17 -11.81 -34.05
CA ASN A 32 3.87 -12.50 -34.23
C ASN A 32 3.28 -13.40 -33.11
N ASP A 33 3.93 -13.58 -31.97
CA ASP A 33 3.39 -14.29 -30.82
C ASP A 33 2.54 -13.33 -30.00
N THR A 34 1.28 -13.71 -29.82
CA THR A 34 0.31 -13.01 -28.98
C THR A 34 0.70 -13.14 -27.52
N ILE A 35 1.63 -12.30 -27.05
CA ILE A 35 2.02 -12.24 -25.64
C ILE A 35 0.84 -11.65 -24.85
N GLU A 36 0.33 -12.42 -23.89
CA GLU A 36 -0.72 -11.98 -22.97
C GLU A 36 -0.12 -11.11 -21.85
N TYR A 37 -0.23 -9.80 -22.01
CA TYR A 37 0.17 -8.82 -21.02
C TYR A 37 -0.88 -8.66 -19.90
N ALA A 38 -0.40 -8.46 -18.68
CA ALA A 38 -1.24 -8.06 -17.55
C ALA A 38 -1.86 -6.68 -17.80
N ASP A 39 -3.04 -6.44 -17.22
CA ASP A 39 -3.74 -5.15 -17.35
C ASP A 39 -2.88 -4.00 -16.74
N PRO A 40 -2.49 -2.99 -17.54
CA PRO A 40 -1.67 -1.87 -17.06
C PRO A 40 -2.43 -0.92 -16.12
N VAL A 41 -3.78 -0.93 -16.13
CA VAL A 41 -4.58 0.02 -15.34
C VAL A 41 -4.47 -0.28 -13.83
N PRO A 42 -4.72 -1.51 -13.34
CA PRO A 42 -4.49 -1.84 -11.93
C PRO A 42 -3.02 -1.63 -11.50
N LEU A 43 -2.05 -1.85 -12.39
CA LEU A 43 -0.62 -1.66 -12.08
C LEU A 43 -0.29 -0.21 -11.72
N ALA A 44 -0.81 0.75 -12.48
CA ALA A 44 -0.61 2.18 -12.17
C ALA A 44 -1.24 2.55 -10.82
N VAL A 45 -2.44 2.03 -10.52
CA VAL A 45 -3.12 2.27 -9.24
C VAL A 45 -2.31 1.70 -8.07
N ILE A 46 -1.81 0.47 -8.18
CA ILE A 46 -0.98 -0.16 -7.14
C ILE A 46 0.24 0.70 -6.79
N LEU A 47 0.97 1.20 -7.81
CA LEU A 47 2.16 2.03 -7.57
C LEU A 47 1.82 3.29 -6.76
N THR A 48 0.71 3.95 -7.08
CA THR A 48 0.26 5.12 -6.33
C THR A 48 -0.19 4.77 -4.90
N ALA A 49 -0.90 3.65 -4.74
CA ALA A 49 -1.39 3.18 -3.44
C ALA A 49 -0.24 2.86 -2.48
N ILE A 50 0.84 2.24 -2.96
CA ILE A 50 2.03 1.93 -2.16
C ILE A 50 2.67 3.22 -1.63
N VAL A 51 2.86 4.24 -2.49
CA VAL A 51 3.48 5.51 -2.08
C VAL A 51 2.63 6.26 -1.06
N ILE A 52 1.30 6.27 -1.24
CA ILE A 52 0.37 6.87 -0.28
C ILE A 52 0.39 6.10 1.05
N GLY A 53 0.31 4.77 1.00
CA GLY A 53 0.34 3.91 2.19
C GLY A 53 1.62 4.11 3.00
N PHE A 54 2.77 4.13 2.34
CA PHE A 54 4.07 4.39 2.97
C PHE A 54 4.13 5.79 3.60
N SER A 55 3.63 6.80 2.91
CA SER A 55 3.61 8.18 3.42
C SER A 55 2.76 8.31 4.70
N ILE A 56 1.58 7.67 4.72
CA ILE A 56 0.69 7.66 5.89
C ILE A 56 1.31 6.87 7.05
N GLN A 57 1.95 5.74 6.78
CA GLN A 57 2.65 4.97 7.80
C GLN A 57 3.77 5.78 8.45
N ALA A 58 4.58 6.48 7.65
CA ALA A 58 5.63 7.35 8.15
C ALA A 58 5.06 8.46 9.06
N LEU A 59 3.99 9.11 8.63
CA LEU A 59 3.31 10.15 9.42
C LEU A 59 2.76 9.59 10.74
N MET A 60 2.11 8.43 10.68
CA MET A 60 1.56 7.75 11.85
C MET A 60 2.66 7.40 12.85
N LEU A 61 3.80 6.89 12.37
CA LEU A 61 4.92 6.46 13.21
C LEU A 61 5.56 7.66 13.92
N VAL A 62 5.76 8.78 13.21
CA VAL A 62 6.21 10.04 13.82
C VAL A 62 5.19 10.56 14.84
N GLY A 63 3.89 10.46 14.54
CA GLY A 63 2.82 10.81 15.47
C GLY A 63 2.88 10.00 16.77
N VAL A 64 3.04 8.67 16.66
CA VAL A 64 3.17 7.76 17.80
C VAL A 64 4.46 8.03 18.58
N MET A 65 5.58 8.30 17.92
CA MET A 65 6.83 8.69 18.58
C MET A 65 6.67 9.97 19.40
N LYS A 66 5.99 10.98 18.83
CA LYS A 66 5.70 12.24 19.53
C LYS A 66 4.77 12.02 20.72
N LEU A 67 3.75 11.18 20.57
CA LEU A 67 2.81 10.83 21.63
C LEU A 67 3.50 10.06 22.77
N GLY A 68 4.36 9.10 22.44
CA GLY A 68 5.09 8.27 23.41
C GLY A 68 6.05 9.06 24.30
N LYS A 69 6.49 10.25 23.86
CA LYS A 69 7.29 11.15 24.68
C LYS A 69 6.56 11.65 25.92
N ASN A 70 5.23 11.84 25.82
CA ASN A 70 4.40 12.37 26.91
C ASN A 70 3.52 11.28 27.55
N ASN A 71 3.32 10.15 26.86
CA ASN A 71 2.47 9.04 27.29
C ASN A 71 3.25 7.71 27.18
N PRO A 72 4.01 7.31 28.22
CA PRO A 72 4.95 6.19 28.15
C PRO A 72 4.32 4.83 27.82
N THR A 73 3.07 4.62 28.23
CA THR A 73 2.37 3.34 28.03
C THR A 73 1.68 3.26 26.67
N LEU A 74 1.48 4.39 25.97
CA LEU A 74 0.74 4.48 24.70
C LEU A 74 -0.66 3.81 24.71
N GLU A 75 -1.18 3.50 25.89
CA GLU A 75 -2.49 2.88 26.07
C GLU A 75 -3.59 3.92 25.84
N SER A 76 -4.50 3.62 24.91
CA SER A 76 -5.54 4.56 24.47
C SER A 76 -6.40 5.03 25.64
N SER A 77 -6.80 4.09 26.51
CA SER A 77 -7.64 4.36 27.69
C SER A 77 -6.97 5.26 28.72
N GLU A 78 -5.64 5.18 28.87
CA GLU A 78 -4.90 6.01 29.82
C GLU A 78 -4.65 7.42 29.26
N ILE A 79 -4.46 7.53 27.95
CA ILE A 79 -4.34 8.83 27.27
C ILE A 79 -5.65 9.60 27.37
N GLU A 80 -6.80 8.95 27.19
CA GLU A 80 -8.11 9.59 27.28
C GLU A 80 -8.41 10.12 28.69
N LYS A 81 -8.18 9.31 29.75
CA LYS A 81 -8.40 9.75 31.14
C LYS A 81 -7.57 10.97 31.52
N ASN A 82 -6.34 11.07 31.03
CA ASN A 82 -5.43 12.17 31.35
C ASN A 82 -5.72 13.46 30.55
N ASN A 83 -6.63 13.39 29.55
CA ASN A 83 -7.00 14.52 28.69
C ASN A 83 -8.51 14.82 28.67
N THR A 84 -9.31 14.14 29.50
CA THR A 84 -10.68 14.56 29.80
C THR A 84 -10.71 15.78 30.73
N PRO A 85 -11.58 16.78 30.47
CA PRO A 85 -11.74 17.96 31.32
C PRO A 85 -12.33 17.65 32.70
#